data_AF-A0ABD6DNF6-F1
#
_entry.id   AF-A0ABD6DNF6-F1
#
_cell.length_a   1.000
_cell.length_b   1.000
_cell.length_c   1.000
_cell.angle_alpha   90.00
_cell.angle_beta   90.00
_cell.angle_gamma   90.00
#
_symmetry.space_group_name_H-M   'P 1'
#
loop_
_entity.id
_entity.type
_entity.pdbx_description
1 polymer ?
#
loop_
_entity_poly.entity_id
_entity_poly.type
_entity_poly.pdbx_seq_one_letter_code
_entity_poly.pdbx_strand_id
1 'polypeptide(L)'
;MLARTMPLDERAFDFLHLTDRPAEPRDRGITESRGPYDDPMEPRALRDSPETMGHYVGSDEFSGGSFALLPESAVRELVESSPEFDLQVSTGGTVECMRSGLWGKKSTRGRVASSSRG
;
A
#
# COMPACT_ATOMS: atom_id res chain seq x y z
N MET A 1 -21.71 -2.55 7.40
CA MET A 1 -21.09 -1.72 6.36
C MET A 1 -21.43 -2.36 5.02
N LEU A 2 -21.83 -1.58 4.00
CA LEU A 2 -22.18 -2.14 2.68
C LEU A 2 -20.89 -2.48 1.93
N ALA A 3 -20.85 -3.63 1.28
CA ALA A 3 -19.72 -4.06 0.48
C ALA A 3 -19.42 -3.00 -0.60
N ARG A 4 -18.14 -2.60 -0.74
CA ARG A 4 -17.73 -1.62 -1.74
C ARG A 4 -17.74 -2.27 -3.12
N THR A 5 -18.86 -2.16 -3.83
CA THR A 5 -19.03 -2.63 -5.21
C THR A 5 -19.13 -1.45 -6.15
N MET A 6 -18.32 -1.45 -7.21
CA MET A 6 -18.50 -0.54 -8.35
C MET A 6 -19.01 -1.38 -9.54
N PRO A 7 -20.18 -1.05 -10.12
CA PRO A 7 -20.64 -1.65 -11.36
C PRO A 7 -19.60 -1.49 -12.47
N LEU A 8 -19.37 -2.54 -13.26
CA LEU A 8 -18.30 -2.54 -14.27
C LEU A 8 -18.51 -1.49 -15.38
N ASP A 9 -19.77 -1.12 -15.63
CA ASP A 9 -20.25 -0.15 -16.63
C ASP A 9 -20.19 1.32 -16.16
N GLU A 10 -19.91 1.57 -14.87
CA GLU A 10 -19.70 2.92 -14.34
C GLU A 10 -18.25 3.41 -14.48
N ARG A 11 -17.35 2.59 -15.02
CA ARG A 11 -15.95 2.99 -15.25
C ARG A 11 -15.83 3.93 -16.45
N ALA A 12 -14.98 4.96 -16.30
CA ALA A 12 -14.61 5.85 -17.40
C ALA A 12 -13.92 5.14 -18.59
N PHE A 13 -13.30 3.98 -18.34
CA PHE A 13 -12.63 3.15 -19.34
C PHE A 13 -13.16 1.71 -19.27
N ASP A 14 -14.45 1.52 -19.50
CA ASP A 14 -15.16 0.24 -19.47
C ASP A 14 -14.63 -0.79 -20.50
N PHE A 15 -14.09 -0.31 -21.62
CA PHE A 15 -13.46 -1.14 -22.67
C PHE A 15 -12.18 -1.87 -22.22
N LEU A 16 -11.55 -1.44 -21.12
CA LEU A 16 -10.40 -2.17 -20.57
C LEU A 16 -10.92 -3.40 -19.82
N HIS A 17 -10.46 -4.57 -20.26
CA HIS A 17 -10.75 -5.83 -19.59
C HIS A 17 -10.16 -5.84 -18.18
N LEU A 18 -11.00 -6.14 -17.20
CA LEU A 18 -10.60 -6.43 -15.83
C LEU A 18 -10.94 -7.88 -15.49
N THR A 19 -10.13 -8.46 -14.62
CA THR A 19 -10.49 -9.72 -13.98
C THR A 19 -11.62 -9.48 -12.99
N ASP A 20 -12.63 -10.35 -13.00
CA ASP A 20 -13.68 -10.36 -11.98
C ASP A 20 -13.06 -10.55 -10.60
N ARG A 21 -13.54 -9.76 -9.64
CA ARG A 21 -13.08 -9.81 -8.26
C ARG A 21 -14.28 -9.71 -7.31
N PRO A 22 -14.25 -10.37 -6.14
CA PRO A 22 -15.26 -10.19 -5.12
C PRO A 22 -15.35 -8.73 -4.62
N ALA A 23 -16.43 -8.36 -3.96
CA ALA A 23 -16.48 -7.11 -3.19
C ALA A 23 -15.56 -7.19 -1.95
N GLU A 24 -15.15 -6.05 -1.38
CA GLU A 24 -14.50 -6.06 -0.05
C GLU A 24 -15.54 -6.37 1.05
N PRO A 25 -15.14 -7.01 2.17
CA PRO A 25 -13.82 -7.58 2.45
C PRO A 25 -13.55 -8.90 1.68
N ARG A 26 -12.33 -9.08 1.12
CA ARG A 26 -11.96 -10.26 0.31
C ARG A 26 -10.60 -10.89 0.65
N ASP A 27 -10.43 -12.15 0.27
CA ASP A 27 -9.20 -12.97 0.46
C ASP A 27 -8.41 -13.24 -0.84
N ARG A 28 -8.92 -12.79 -2.00
CA ARG A 28 -8.33 -13.02 -3.33
C ARG A 28 -8.63 -11.86 -4.26
N GLY A 29 -7.80 -11.70 -5.29
CA GLY A 29 -7.90 -10.55 -6.20
C GLY A 29 -7.61 -9.22 -5.50
N ILE A 30 -6.85 -9.26 -4.40
CA ILE A 30 -6.46 -8.10 -3.61
C ILE A 30 -5.49 -7.27 -4.45
N THR A 31 -5.85 -6.02 -4.70
CA THR A 31 -4.92 -5.04 -5.26
C THR A 31 -4.28 -4.31 -4.10
N GLU A 32 -2.96 -4.42 -4.01
CA GLU A 32 -2.16 -3.72 -3.02
C GLU A 32 -1.67 -2.39 -3.59
N SER A 33 -2.06 -1.30 -2.93
CA SER A 33 -1.47 0.00 -3.14
C SER A 33 -0.15 0.07 -2.37
N ARG A 34 0.88 0.67 -2.99
CA ARG A 34 2.16 0.87 -2.32
C ARG A 34 2.12 2.23 -1.66
N GLY A 35 2.06 2.22 -0.33
CA GLY A 35 1.94 3.39 0.52
C GLY A 35 3.22 4.24 0.55
N PRO A 36 3.54 4.94 1.66
CA PRO A 36 4.59 5.94 1.67
C PRO A 36 5.91 5.31 1.23
N TYR A 37 6.42 5.72 0.07
CA TYR A 37 7.70 5.25 -0.47
C TYR A 37 8.71 6.39 -0.38
N ASP A 38 8.36 7.52 -1.02
CA ASP A 38 9.17 8.73 -1.13
C ASP A 38 8.39 10.02 -0.78
N ASP A 39 7.06 9.97 -0.76
CA ASP A 39 6.17 11.06 -0.31
C ASP A 39 5.65 10.72 1.10
N PRO A 40 5.77 11.60 2.10
CA PRO A 40 5.12 11.41 3.39
C PRO A 40 3.61 11.33 3.20
N MET A 41 3.09 10.10 3.14
CA MET A 41 1.66 9.84 3.12
C MET A 41 1.11 10.23 4.49
N GLU A 42 0.56 11.44 4.59
CA GLU A 42 -0.16 11.91 5.77
C GLU A 42 -1.45 11.07 5.95
N PRO A 43 -1.99 10.95 7.19
CA PRO A 43 -3.19 10.17 7.46
C PRO A 43 -4.40 10.46 6.57
N ARG A 44 -4.50 11.68 6.05
CA ARG A 44 -5.54 12.07 5.10
C ARG A 44 -5.33 11.48 3.72
N ALA A 45 -4.09 11.45 3.23
CA ALA A 45 -3.76 10.88 1.93
C ALA A 45 -4.06 9.37 1.88
N LEU A 46 -3.94 8.66 3.00
CA LEU A 46 -4.35 7.26 3.09
C LEU A 46 -5.87 7.09 2.92
N ARG A 47 -6.70 8.02 3.42
CA ARG A 47 -8.17 7.93 3.34
C ARG A 47 -8.69 8.19 1.92
N ASP A 48 -8.03 9.03 1.15
CA ASP A 48 -8.47 9.42 -0.20
C ASP A 48 -8.49 8.21 -1.19
N SER A 49 -7.52 7.29 -1.04
CA SER A 49 -7.39 6.10 -1.90
C SER A 49 -8.60 5.16 -1.80
N PRO A 50 -8.99 4.66 -0.60
CA PRO A 50 -10.18 3.84 -0.47
C PRO A 50 -11.49 4.60 -0.73
N GLU A 51 -11.56 5.91 -0.51
CA GLU A 51 -12.75 6.70 -0.87
C GLU A 51 -12.95 6.79 -2.38
N THR A 52 -11.86 6.90 -3.15
CA THR A 52 -11.92 7.06 -4.61
C THR A 52 -11.93 5.72 -5.34
N MET A 53 -11.12 4.77 -4.89
CA MET A 53 -10.80 3.52 -5.58
C MET A 53 -10.99 2.28 -4.70
N GLY A 54 -11.68 2.37 -3.56
CA GLY A 54 -11.82 1.27 -2.58
C GLY A 54 -12.59 0.04 -3.06
N HIS A 55 -13.27 0.08 -4.20
CA HIS A 55 -13.74 -1.16 -4.83
C HIS A 55 -12.56 -2.00 -5.34
N TYR A 56 -11.49 -1.34 -5.80
CA TYR A 56 -10.34 -1.97 -6.43
C TYR A 56 -9.18 -2.19 -5.48
N VAL A 57 -8.91 -1.23 -4.59
CA VAL A 57 -7.83 -1.28 -3.60
C VAL A 57 -8.32 -1.99 -2.35
N GLY A 58 -7.60 -3.04 -1.93
CA GLY A 58 -7.94 -3.86 -0.76
C GLY A 58 -6.84 -3.92 0.30
N SER A 59 -5.61 -3.51 -0.05
CA SER A 59 -4.52 -3.38 0.91
C SER A 59 -3.60 -2.22 0.60
N ASP A 60 -2.94 -1.70 1.63
CA ASP A 60 -1.86 -0.72 1.54
C ASP A 60 -0.57 -1.25 2.19
N GLU A 61 0.54 -1.15 1.46
CA GLU A 61 1.87 -1.56 1.93
C GLU A 61 2.68 -0.36 2.44
N PHE A 62 3.18 -0.42 3.68
CA PHE A 62 4.24 0.47 4.18
C PHE A 62 5.60 0.10 3.60
N SER A 63 5.79 0.49 2.35
CA SER A 63 6.94 0.02 1.59
C SER A 63 8.27 0.63 2.01
N GLY A 64 9.35 -0.13 1.80
CA GLY A 64 10.73 0.34 2.02
C GLY A 64 11.10 0.63 3.48
N GLY A 65 10.19 0.34 4.42
CA GLY A 65 10.30 0.68 5.83
C GLY A 65 10.13 2.16 6.14
N SER A 66 9.39 2.89 5.29
CA SER A 66 9.03 4.30 5.50
C SER A 66 8.33 4.55 6.83
N PHE A 67 7.56 3.58 7.35
CA PHE A 67 6.93 3.65 8.66
C PHE A 67 7.92 3.91 9.81
N ALA A 68 9.20 3.55 9.66
CA ALA A 68 10.23 3.84 10.65
C ALA A 68 10.62 5.33 10.73
N LEU A 69 10.21 6.13 9.74
CA LEU A 69 10.44 7.58 9.68
C LEU A 69 9.23 8.37 10.20
N LEU A 70 8.07 7.73 10.36
CA LEU A 70 6.85 8.36 10.83
C LEU A 70 6.79 8.37 12.37
N PRO A 71 6.14 9.38 12.99
CA PRO A 71 5.81 9.32 14.41
C PRO A 71 4.92 8.11 14.73
N GLU A 72 5.13 7.49 15.89
CA GLU A 72 4.34 6.34 16.34
C GLU A 72 2.83 6.62 16.31
N SER A 73 2.42 7.83 16.71
CA SER A 73 1.02 8.24 16.70
C SER A 73 0.41 8.22 15.30
N ALA A 74 1.18 8.60 14.28
CA ALA A 74 0.72 8.60 12.89
C ALA A 74 0.56 7.16 12.38
N VAL A 75 1.57 6.30 12.60
CA VAL A 75 1.48 4.88 12.23
C VAL A 75 0.29 4.20 12.90
N ARG A 76 0.07 4.48 14.19
CA ARG A 76 -1.08 3.94 14.93
C ARG A 76 -2.41 4.41 14.35
N GLU A 77 -2.55 5.71 14.05
CA GLU A 77 -3.76 6.26 13.44
C GLU A 77 -4.06 5.61 12.07
N LEU A 78 -3.04 5.41 11.23
CA LEU A 78 -3.20 4.73 9.94
C LEU A 78 -3.72 3.30 10.12
N VAL A 79 -3.12 2.53 11.03
CA VAL A 79 -3.52 1.14 11.28
C VAL A 79 -4.92 1.04 11.91
N GLU A 80 -5.23 1.91 12.87
CA GLU A 80 -6.51 1.89 13.58
C GLU A 80 -7.68 2.36 12.71
N SER A 81 -7.44 3.25 11.74
CA SER A 81 -8.49 3.74 10.82
C SER A 81 -8.71 2.84 9.60
N SER A 82 -7.74 2.01 9.21
CA SER A 82 -7.84 1.14 8.02
C SER A 82 -9.07 0.20 7.99
N PRO A 83 -9.51 -0.40 9.12
CA PRO A 83 -10.74 -1.20 9.14
C PRO A 83 -12.02 -0.43 8.80
N GLU A 84 -12.05 0.90 8.98
CA GLU A 84 -13.18 1.76 8.54
C GLU A 84 -13.33 1.75 7.02
N PHE A 85 -12.30 1.32 6.29
CA PHE A 85 -12.26 1.35 4.84
C PHE A 85 -12.23 -0.04 4.18
N ASP A 86 -12.42 -1.11 4.96
CA ASP A 86 -12.16 -2.50 4.54
C ASP A 86 -10.75 -2.66 3.93
N LEU A 87 -9.79 -1.88 4.44
CA LEU A 87 -8.42 -1.82 3.93
C LEU A 87 -7.48 -2.66 4.82
N GLN A 88 -6.74 -3.58 4.21
CA GLN A 88 -5.68 -4.31 4.90
C GLN A 88 -4.38 -3.51 4.90
N VAL A 89 -3.55 -3.68 5.93
CA VAL A 89 -2.26 -2.99 6.02
C VAL A 89 -1.13 -4.00 6.11
N SER A 90 -0.10 -3.80 5.30
CA SER A 90 1.08 -4.66 5.20
C SER A 90 2.35 -3.87 5.43
N THR A 91 3.40 -4.49 5.99
CA THR A 91 4.75 -3.90 6.05
C THR A 91 5.61 -4.26 4.83
N GLY A 92 5.03 -4.99 3.88
CA GLY A 92 5.76 -5.65 2.81
C GLY A 92 6.86 -6.56 3.35
N GLY A 93 7.93 -6.72 2.57
CA GLY A 93 9.10 -7.52 2.94
C GLY A 93 10.01 -6.90 4.02
N THR A 94 9.60 -5.80 4.65
CA THR A 94 10.45 -5.04 5.58
C THR A 94 10.75 -5.84 6.86
N VAL A 95 9.75 -6.52 7.42
CA VAL A 95 9.90 -7.29 8.67
C VAL A 95 10.79 -8.52 8.44
N GLU A 96 10.71 -9.16 7.28
CA GLU A 96 11.57 -10.25 6.85
C GLU A 96 13.01 -9.78 6.67
N CYS A 97 13.20 -8.57 6.12
CA CYS A 97 14.52 -7.94 6.00
C CYS A 97 15.15 -7.66 7.38
N MET A 98 14.34 -7.22 8.36
CA MET A 98 14.78 -7.06 9.75
C MET A 98 15.14 -8.42 10.37
N ARG A 99 14.27 -9.43 10.24
CA ARG A 99 14.49 -10.78 10.78
C ARG A 99 15.72 -11.48 10.21
N SER A 100 16.00 -11.30 8.92
CA SER A 100 17.19 -11.86 8.26
C SER A 100 18.49 -11.10 8.59
N GLY A 101 18.39 -10.02 9.38
CA GLY A 101 19.52 -9.15 9.71
C GLY A 101 20.11 -8.46 8.47
N LEU A 102 19.36 -8.37 7.38
CA LEU A 102 19.76 -7.64 6.16
C LEU A 102 19.53 -6.13 6.32
N TRP A 103 18.61 -5.75 7.20
CA TRP A 103 18.32 -4.35 7.51
C TRP A 103 19.55 -3.60 8.04
N GLY A 104 19.81 -2.41 7.48
CA GLY A 104 20.90 -1.52 7.93
C GLY A 104 22.32 -1.97 7.52
N LYS A 105 22.49 -3.08 6.81
CA LYS A 105 23.78 -3.48 6.25
C LYS A 105 24.13 -2.63 5.04
N LYS A 106 25.37 -2.11 5.00
CA LYS A 106 25.90 -1.33 3.86
C LYS A 106 25.80 -2.07 2.52
N SER A 107 25.75 -3.40 2.52
CA SER A 107 25.64 -4.24 1.33
C SER A 107 24.21 -4.45 0.83
N THR A 108 23.19 -4.04 1.59
CA THR A 108 21.79 -4.35 1.30
C THR A 108 20.98 -3.05 1.10
N ARG A 109 21.40 -2.25 0.12
CA ARG A 109 20.56 -1.24 -0.54
C ARG A 109 21.22 -0.86 -1.87
N GLY A 110 20.56 -1.19 -2.98
CA GLY A 110 20.80 -0.63 -4.31
C GLY A 110 22.21 -0.83 -4.89
N ARG A 111 22.31 -1.53 -6.02
CA ARG A 111 23.43 -1.30 -6.94
C ARG A 111 23.32 0.14 -7.47
N VAL A 112 23.83 1.12 -6.73
CA VAL A 112 24.21 2.40 -7.33
C VAL A 112 25.57 2.15 -7.94
N ALA A 113 25.57 1.70 -9.20
CA ALA A 113 26.77 1.78 -10.02
C ALA A 113 26.99 3.27 -10.32
N SER A 114 27.85 3.93 -9.53
CA SER A 114 28.39 5.22 -9.94
C SER A 114 29.36 4.96 -11.10
N SER A 115 28.93 5.23 -12.33
CA SER A 115 29.88 5.39 -13.43
C SER A 115 30.48 6.79 -13.33
N SER A 116 31.77 6.86 -12.99
CA SER A 116 32.55 8.07 -13.22
C SER A 116 32.76 8.20 -14.74
N ARG A 117 32.21 9.25 -15.34
CA ARG A 117 32.66 9.70 -16.66
C ARG A 117 34.04 10.33 -16.47
N GLY A 118 35.08 9.61 -16.90
CA GLY A 118 36.37 10.18 -17.28
C GLY A 118 36.39 10.39 -18.78
#